data_AF-A0A7V9QFC9-F1
#
_entry.id   AF-A0A7V9QFC9-F1
#
_cell.length_a   1.000
_cell.length_b   1.000
_cell.length_c   1.000
_cell.angle_alpha   90.00
_cell.angle_beta   90.00
_cell.angle_gamma   90.00
#
_symmetry.space_group_name_H-M   'P 1'
#
loop_
_entity.id
_entity.type
_entity.pdbx_description
1 polymer ?
#
loop_
_entity_poly.entity_id
_entity_poly.type
_entity_poly.pdbx_seq_one_letter_code
_entity_poly.pdbx_strand_id
1 'polypeptide(L)'
;MATLLAACSDSSTGGDHGIPDLDGLANFVVDSARLASSWTIGSDQVEAGSCTSIEYGVTPGFHRVLRFSVSTPNIGDADAYVGDPLAHIDPNHDGNFSDTDGLFEYAPCHNHFHYKHYATYELLPLLEGGALGTPNFARKRGFCLDDSEPFLPGVDAQSWVYRSCGTLTEHGNQGVHAGWTDLYVRTLPGQYFVLDDPAQPTPPGEYLIRITVNPPYLPDSTDACPVRDEQNFCRVLRESSYTDNVATLRITLPDP
;
A
#
# COMPACT_ATOMS: atom_id res chain seq x y z
N MET A 1 11.75 6.14 63.52
CA MET A 1 11.18 6.70 62.27
C MET A 1 12.03 6.18 61.12
N ALA A 2 11.62 5.06 60.52
CA ALA A 2 12.31 4.47 59.37
C ALA A 2 11.52 4.86 58.12
N THR A 3 12.16 5.61 57.24
CA THR A 3 11.58 6.07 55.97
C THR A 3 11.57 4.91 54.99
N LEU A 4 10.38 4.47 54.59
CA LEU A 4 10.17 3.44 53.59
C LEU A 4 10.45 4.05 52.21
N LEU A 5 11.52 3.60 51.54
CA LEU A 5 11.71 3.77 50.10
C LEU A 5 10.74 2.80 49.42
N ALA A 6 9.70 3.33 48.77
CA ALA A 6 8.87 2.56 47.86
C ALA A 6 9.62 2.45 46.52
N ALA A 7 10.25 1.30 46.31
CA ALA A 7 10.53 0.81 44.98
C ALA A 7 9.21 0.26 44.41
N CYS A 8 8.73 0.85 43.32
CA CYS A 8 7.76 0.19 42.46
C CYS A 8 8.55 -0.54 41.38
N SER A 9 8.81 -1.82 41.62
CA SER A 9 8.95 -2.83 40.57
C SER A 9 7.58 -3.45 40.31
N ASP A 10 7.45 -4.03 39.12
CA ASP A 10 6.36 -4.86 38.59
C ASP A 10 5.25 -4.06 37.88
N SER A 11 4.78 -4.39 36.68
CA SER A 11 4.88 -5.63 35.91
C SER A 11 4.54 -5.36 34.44
N SER A 12 5.41 -5.77 33.52
CA SER A 12 5.11 -5.96 32.10
C SER A 12 4.24 -7.20 31.90
N THR A 13 2.92 -7.08 31.99
CA THR A 13 1.96 -8.07 31.47
C THR A 13 0.59 -7.42 31.27
N GLY A 14 0.36 -6.86 30.09
CA GLY A 14 -0.94 -6.43 29.60
C GLY A 14 -0.76 -6.06 28.14
N GLY A 15 -1.40 -6.79 27.21
CA GLY A 15 -1.28 -6.52 25.79
C GLY A 15 -1.76 -5.10 25.48
N ASP A 16 -0.90 -4.31 24.84
CA ASP A 16 -1.21 -3.01 24.29
C ASP A 16 -2.22 -3.18 23.15
N HIS A 17 -3.50 -3.21 23.48
CA HIS A 17 -4.56 -3.18 22.47
C HIS A 17 -4.76 -1.73 22.01
N GLY A 18 -4.54 -1.46 20.72
CA GLY A 18 -4.96 -0.22 20.07
C GLY A 18 -4.11 1.02 20.37
N ILE A 19 -2.90 0.88 20.93
CA ILE A 19 -1.93 1.97 21.04
C ILE A 19 -0.83 1.72 20.00
N PRO A 20 -0.55 2.68 19.09
CA PRO A 20 0.59 2.57 18.18
C PRO A 20 1.91 2.33 18.92
N ASP A 21 2.69 1.33 18.50
CA ASP A 21 4.09 1.18 18.92
C ASP A 21 5.00 1.96 17.96
N LEU A 22 5.63 3.01 18.45
CA LEU A 22 6.52 3.86 17.64
C LEU A 22 8.00 3.74 18.04
N ASP A 23 8.32 2.86 19.00
CA ASP A 23 9.67 2.69 19.54
C ASP A 23 10.46 1.65 18.72
N GLY A 24 10.86 2.05 17.51
CA GLY A 24 11.57 1.17 16.58
C GLY A 24 11.41 1.65 15.15
N LEU A 25 11.44 0.73 14.19
CA LEU A 25 11.16 1.02 12.79
C LEU A 25 10.32 -0.09 12.14
N ALA A 26 9.38 0.34 11.29
CA ALA A 26 8.71 -0.57 10.37
C ALA A 26 9.72 -1.25 9.41
N ASN A 27 9.32 -2.38 8.86
CA ASN A 27 10.03 -3.03 7.75
C ASN A 27 9.03 -3.76 6.87
N PHE A 28 8.79 -3.27 5.67
CA PHE A 28 7.81 -3.82 4.75
C PHE A 28 8.42 -4.81 3.78
N VAL A 29 7.78 -5.97 3.70
CA VAL A 29 8.05 -6.95 2.65
C VAL A 29 6.81 -7.12 1.78
N VAL A 30 6.95 -7.84 0.66
CA VAL A 30 5.80 -8.28 -0.14
C VAL A 30 5.64 -9.78 0.01
N ASP A 31 4.44 -10.25 0.38
CA ASP A 31 4.12 -11.68 0.47
C ASP A 31 4.08 -12.31 -0.93
N SER A 32 5.24 -12.82 -1.36
CA SER A 32 5.40 -13.50 -2.65
C SER A 32 4.55 -14.77 -2.78
N ALA A 33 4.24 -15.47 -1.68
CA ALA A 33 3.44 -16.69 -1.72
C ALA A 33 1.97 -16.36 -2.02
N ARG A 34 1.44 -15.29 -1.42
CA ARG A 34 0.10 -14.78 -1.76
C ARG A 34 0.03 -14.24 -3.17
N LEU A 35 1.05 -13.50 -3.62
CA LEU A 35 1.11 -13.03 -5.00
C LEU A 35 1.06 -14.21 -5.99
N ALA A 36 1.88 -15.25 -5.75
CA ALA A 36 1.96 -16.45 -6.59
C ALA A 36 0.66 -17.26 -6.67
N SER A 37 -0.15 -17.26 -5.61
CA SER A 37 -1.36 -18.08 -5.49
C SER A 37 -2.67 -17.35 -5.85
N SER A 38 -2.61 -16.05 -6.13
CA SER A 38 -3.82 -15.23 -6.23
C SER A 38 -4.06 -14.57 -7.59
N TRP A 39 -3.17 -14.75 -8.57
CA TRP A 39 -3.33 -14.11 -9.86
C TRP A 39 -4.27 -14.89 -10.79
N THR A 40 -5.05 -14.17 -11.59
CA THR A 40 -5.99 -14.73 -12.57
C THR A 40 -6.10 -13.83 -13.79
N ILE A 41 -6.26 -14.42 -14.97
CA ILE A 41 -6.55 -13.69 -16.22
C ILE A 41 -8.01 -13.87 -16.56
N GLY A 42 -8.69 -12.79 -16.92
CA GLY A 42 -10.11 -12.80 -17.24
C GLY A 42 -10.55 -11.59 -18.03
N SER A 43 -11.86 -11.41 -18.11
CA SER A 43 -12.49 -10.23 -18.69
C SER A 43 -13.34 -9.55 -17.63
N ASP A 44 -13.12 -8.26 -17.45
CA ASP A 44 -13.89 -7.43 -16.55
C ASP A 44 -14.69 -6.41 -17.36
N GLN A 45 -15.93 -6.17 -16.92
CA GLN A 45 -16.70 -5.03 -17.41
C GLN A 45 -16.37 -3.81 -16.56
N VAL A 46 -15.84 -2.76 -17.19
CA VAL A 46 -15.69 -1.43 -16.59
C VAL A 46 -16.91 -0.61 -17.00
N GLU A 47 -17.76 -0.32 -16.03
CA GLU A 47 -18.94 0.53 -16.25
C GLU A 47 -18.54 2.01 -16.29
N ALA A 48 -19.24 2.79 -17.12
CA ALA A 48 -19.09 4.23 -17.14
C ALA A 48 -19.50 4.81 -15.77
N GLY A 49 -18.63 5.62 -15.17
CA GLY A 49 -18.85 6.15 -13.82
C GLY A 49 -18.53 5.19 -12.67
N SER A 50 -18.01 3.98 -12.96
CA SER A 50 -17.46 3.11 -11.90
C SER A 50 -16.20 3.72 -11.28
N CYS A 51 -15.86 3.30 -10.06
CA CYS A 51 -14.62 3.72 -9.37
C CYS A 51 -13.40 3.53 -10.27
N THR A 52 -13.34 2.41 -11.00
CA THR A 52 -12.23 2.15 -11.91
C THR A 52 -12.16 3.16 -13.06
N SER A 53 -13.30 3.57 -13.59
CA SER A 53 -13.31 4.56 -14.67
C SER A 53 -12.95 5.96 -14.17
N ILE A 54 -13.48 6.35 -13.00
CA ILE A 54 -13.30 7.70 -12.44
C ILE A 54 -11.91 7.88 -11.84
N GLU A 55 -11.47 6.97 -10.97
CA GLU A 55 -10.26 7.12 -10.17
C GLU A 55 -9.02 6.58 -10.89
N TYR A 56 -9.18 5.50 -11.65
CA TYR A 56 -8.08 4.81 -12.32
C TYR A 56 -8.03 5.08 -13.83
N GLY A 57 -8.95 5.91 -14.34
CA GLY A 57 -8.96 6.36 -15.74
C GLY A 57 -9.12 5.24 -16.77
N VAL A 58 -9.65 4.08 -16.37
CA VAL A 58 -9.88 2.96 -17.29
C VAL A 58 -11.11 3.27 -18.13
N THR A 59 -11.00 3.12 -19.45
CA THR A 59 -12.10 3.37 -20.36
C THR A 59 -13.28 2.44 -20.06
N PRO A 60 -14.54 2.91 -20.19
CA PRO A 60 -15.69 2.01 -20.07
C PRO A 60 -15.69 0.95 -21.19
N GLY A 61 -16.01 -0.30 -20.84
CA GLY A 61 -16.01 -1.42 -21.78
C GLY A 61 -15.59 -2.74 -21.14
N PHE A 62 -15.56 -3.80 -21.95
CA PHE A 62 -14.94 -5.07 -21.54
C PHE A 62 -13.44 -4.97 -21.75
N HIS A 63 -12.69 -5.32 -20.70
CA HIS A 63 -11.24 -5.30 -20.69
C HIS A 63 -10.70 -6.66 -20.30
N ARG A 64 -9.71 -7.14 -21.05
CA ARG A 64 -8.90 -8.28 -20.62
C ARG A 64 -7.99 -7.81 -19.47
N VAL A 65 -8.09 -8.48 -18.33
CA VAL A 65 -7.36 -8.08 -17.11
C VAL A 65 -6.53 -9.20 -16.53
N LEU A 66 -5.42 -8.83 -15.88
CA LEU A 66 -4.67 -9.68 -14.95
C LEU A 66 -4.92 -9.19 -13.53
N ARG A 67 -5.78 -9.90 -12.79
CA ARG A 67 -6.05 -9.66 -11.36
C ARG A 67 -5.02 -10.37 -10.49
N PHE A 68 -4.71 -9.82 -9.33
CA PHE A 68 -3.75 -10.36 -8.36
C PHE A 68 -4.01 -9.78 -6.98
N SER A 69 -3.61 -10.47 -5.90
CA SER A 69 -3.64 -9.89 -4.55
C SER A 69 -2.23 -9.45 -4.15
N VAL A 70 -2.16 -8.38 -3.37
CA VAL A 70 -0.91 -7.88 -2.79
C VAL A 70 -1.07 -7.81 -1.28
N SER A 71 -0.18 -8.46 -0.55
CA SER A 71 -0.01 -8.30 0.89
C SER A 71 1.35 -7.68 1.12
N THR A 72 1.36 -6.62 1.93
CA THR A 72 2.55 -5.88 2.34
C THR A 72 2.69 -5.93 3.85
N PRO A 73 3.26 -7.01 4.42
CA PRO A 73 3.44 -7.14 5.85
C PRO A 73 4.47 -6.18 6.41
N ASN A 74 4.19 -5.60 7.57
CA ASN A 74 5.19 -4.95 8.40
C ASN A 74 5.85 -6.01 9.30
N ILE A 75 7.08 -6.40 8.99
CA ILE A 75 7.90 -7.34 9.76
C ILE A 75 8.94 -6.62 10.65
N GLY A 76 8.80 -5.30 10.81
CA GLY A 76 9.64 -4.48 11.67
C GLY A 76 9.34 -4.68 13.16
N ASP A 77 10.02 -3.90 13.98
CA ASP A 77 9.86 -3.89 15.44
C ASP A 77 9.02 -2.72 15.96
N ALA A 78 8.47 -1.90 15.07
CA ALA A 78 7.49 -0.86 15.38
C ALA A 78 6.50 -0.65 14.23
N ASP A 79 5.46 0.11 14.49
CA ASP A 79 4.39 0.42 13.56
C ASP A 79 4.81 1.40 12.48
N ALA A 80 4.24 1.21 11.30
CA ALA A 80 4.24 2.25 10.27
C ALA A 80 3.07 3.20 10.54
N TYR A 81 3.28 4.19 11.41
CA TYR A 81 2.26 5.19 11.71
C TYR A 81 2.22 6.30 10.66
N VAL A 82 1.07 6.44 9.99
CA VAL A 82 0.78 7.59 9.13
C VAL A 82 -0.09 8.59 9.88
N GLY A 83 -1.15 8.11 10.52
CA GLY A 83 -2.07 8.93 11.32
C GLY A 83 -3.34 9.33 10.56
N ASP A 84 -3.98 10.40 11.03
CA ASP A 84 -5.27 10.85 10.54
C ASP A 84 -5.13 11.69 9.25
N PRO A 85 -5.71 11.25 8.11
CA PRO A 85 -5.63 12.00 6.87
C PRO A 85 -6.15 13.44 6.93
N LEU A 86 -7.15 13.74 7.79
CA LEU A 86 -7.64 15.12 7.92
C LEU A 86 -6.58 16.05 8.50
N ALA A 87 -5.72 15.56 9.40
CA ALA A 87 -4.58 16.32 9.93
C ALA A 87 -3.50 16.59 8.86
N HIS A 88 -3.50 15.85 7.74
CA HIS A 88 -2.57 16.04 6.62
C HIS A 88 -3.16 16.88 5.49
N ILE A 89 -4.48 16.85 5.30
CA ILE A 89 -5.18 17.53 4.19
C ILE A 89 -5.72 18.90 4.58
N ASP A 90 -6.12 19.08 5.84
CA ASP A 90 -6.63 20.35 6.36
C ASP A 90 -6.10 20.56 7.78
N PRO A 91 -4.78 20.74 7.96
CA PRO A 91 -4.18 20.84 9.31
C PRO A 91 -4.71 22.03 10.13
N ASN A 92 -5.29 23.05 9.49
CA ASN A 92 -5.82 24.23 10.15
C ASN A 92 -7.35 24.16 10.43
N HIS A 93 -8.04 23.16 9.85
CA HIS A 93 -9.48 22.89 9.95
C HIS A 93 -10.40 24.02 9.42
N ASP A 94 -9.99 24.74 8.36
CA ASP A 94 -10.78 25.81 7.75
C ASP A 94 -11.65 25.34 6.57
N GLY A 95 -11.54 24.07 6.19
CA GLY A 95 -12.26 23.45 5.06
C GLY A 95 -11.64 23.73 3.70
N ASN A 96 -10.44 24.32 3.64
CA ASN A 96 -9.69 24.59 2.42
C ASN A 96 -8.38 23.80 2.40
N PHE A 97 -8.30 22.79 1.52
CA PHE A 97 -7.18 21.85 1.44
C PHE A 97 -5.92 22.38 0.75
N SER A 98 -5.76 23.71 0.68
CA SER A 98 -4.61 24.35 0.01
C SER A 98 -3.30 24.20 0.79
N ASP A 99 -3.37 23.89 2.08
CA ASP A 99 -2.24 23.68 2.99
C ASP A 99 -2.00 22.20 3.29
N THR A 100 -2.53 21.29 2.46
CA THR A 100 -2.18 19.87 2.51
C THR A 100 -0.68 19.65 2.38
N ASP A 101 -0.16 18.64 3.10
CA ASP A 101 1.24 18.23 2.98
C ASP A 101 1.53 17.37 1.73
N GLY A 102 0.51 16.98 0.97
CA GLY A 102 0.62 16.24 -0.28
C GLY A 102 0.81 14.72 -0.12
N LEU A 103 0.64 14.16 1.09
CA LEU A 103 0.74 12.72 1.35
C LEU A 103 -0.51 11.92 0.97
N PHE A 104 -1.68 12.55 1.03
CA PHE A 104 -2.96 11.90 0.78
C PHE A 104 -3.66 12.46 -0.46
N GLU A 105 -4.46 11.61 -1.10
CA GLU A 105 -5.46 11.99 -2.09
C GLU A 105 -6.82 11.44 -1.68
N TYR A 106 -7.90 12.18 -1.99
CA TYR A 106 -9.25 11.71 -1.73
C TYR A 106 -9.74 10.83 -2.88
N ALA A 107 -10.19 9.62 -2.58
CA ALA A 107 -10.80 8.70 -3.53
C ALA A 107 -12.33 8.85 -3.46
N PRO A 108 -12.96 9.63 -4.36
CA PRO A 108 -14.36 10.01 -4.22
C PRO A 108 -15.34 8.85 -4.38
N CYS A 109 -14.98 7.80 -5.13
CA CYS A 109 -15.85 6.64 -5.31
C CYS A 109 -15.75 5.65 -4.16
N HIS A 110 -14.61 5.61 -3.46
CA HIS A 110 -14.46 4.84 -2.22
C HIS A 110 -14.82 5.63 -0.95
N ASN A 111 -15.03 6.94 -1.09
CA ASN A 111 -15.36 7.87 -0.03
C ASN A 111 -14.35 7.80 1.14
N HIS A 112 -13.07 7.67 0.83
CA HIS A 112 -12.00 7.68 1.83
C HIS A 112 -10.67 8.20 1.26
N PHE A 113 -9.71 8.47 2.14
CA PHE A 113 -8.38 8.92 1.72
C PHE A 113 -7.43 7.78 1.40
N HIS A 114 -6.63 8.00 0.37
CA HIS A 114 -5.56 7.13 -0.07
C HIS A 114 -4.21 7.79 0.19
N TYR A 115 -3.32 7.08 0.85
CA TYR A 115 -1.92 7.41 0.98
C TYR A 115 -1.21 7.18 -0.37
N LYS A 116 -0.54 8.23 -0.86
CA LYS A 116 0.13 8.23 -2.15
C LYS A 116 1.45 7.45 -2.09
N HIS A 117 1.89 6.95 -3.24
CA HIS A 117 3.21 6.31 -3.44
C HIS A 117 3.51 5.08 -2.55
N TYR A 118 2.51 4.53 -1.85
CA TYR A 118 2.73 3.39 -0.95
C TYR A 118 3.16 2.10 -1.66
N ALA A 119 2.64 1.81 -2.84
CA ALA A 119 3.08 0.65 -3.62
C ALA A 119 3.02 0.91 -5.12
N THR A 120 3.93 0.27 -5.86
CA THR A 120 3.97 0.30 -7.33
C THR A 120 3.86 -1.12 -7.88
N TYR A 121 2.97 -1.31 -8.84
CA TYR A 121 2.71 -2.58 -9.50
C TYR A 121 3.10 -2.50 -10.97
N GLU A 122 4.08 -3.32 -11.35
CA GLU A 122 4.65 -3.37 -12.69
C GLU A 122 4.44 -4.76 -13.31
N LEU A 123 4.12 -4.77 -14.60
CA LEU A 123 4.08 -5.96 -15.43
C LEU A 123 5.16 -5.79 -16.51
N LEU A 124 6.28 -6.49 -16.35
CA LEU A 124 7.48 -6.33 -17.18
C LEU A 124 7.57 -7.47 -18.19
N PRO A 125 7.60 -7.20 -19.51
CA PRO A 125 7.87 -8.22 -20.51
C PRO A 125 9.24 -8.86 -20.26
N LEU A 126 9.32 -10.20 -20.33
CA LEU A 126 10.57 -10.93 -20.34
C LEU A 126 10.97 -11.20 -21.80
N LEU A 127 11.97 -10.46 -22.27
CA LEU A 127 12.45 -10.50 -23.64
C LEU A 127 13.41 -11.68 -23.86
N GLU A 128 13.69 -11.96 -25.13
CA GLU A 128 14.73 -12.93 -25.50
C GLU A 128 16.07 -12.59 -24.83
N GLY A 129 16.76 -13.60 -24.31
CA GLY A 129 18.00 -13.42 -23.55
C GLY A 129 17.79 -12.99 -22.09
N GLY A 130 16.55 -12.86 -21.61
CA GLY A 130 16.21 -12.61 -20.20
C GLY A 130 16.20 -11.13 -19.79
N ALA A 131 16.32 -10.21 -20.74
CA ALA A 131 16.18 -8.77 -20.48
C ALA A 131 14.72 -8.41 -20.16
N LEU A 132 14.52 -7.35 -19.37
CA LEU A 132 13.19 -6.81 -19.08
C LEU A 132 12.84 -5.69 -20.07
N GLY A 133 11.63 -5.76 -20.62
CA GLY A 133 11.06 -4.69 -21.44
C GLY A 133 10.51 -3.53 -20.59
N THR A 134 9.94 -2.54 -21.28
CA THR A 134 9.25 -1.42 -20.62
C THR A 134 8.08 -1.94 -19.76
N PRO A 135 7.99 -1.53 -18.48
CA PRO A 135 6.90 -1.95 -17.61
C PRO A 135 5.55 -1.37 -18.06
N ASN A 136 4.51 -2.18 -17.98
CA ASN A 136 3.14 -1.71 -17.93
C ASN A 136 2.71 -1.59 -16.47
N PHE A 137 2.16 -0.45 -16.08
CA PHE A 137 1.76 -0.19 -14.70
C PHE A 137 0.28 -0.52 -14.49
N ALA A 138 -0.05 -1.09 -13.32
CA ALA A 138 -1.42 -1.08 -12.85
C ALA A 138 -1.86 0.38 -12.62
N ARG A 139 -3.16 0.65 -12.72
CA ARG A 139 -3.69 2.02 -12.62
C ARG A 139 -3.89 2.50 -11.18
N LYS A 140 -3.72 1.61 -10.20
CA LYS A 140 -3.82 1.92 -8.77
C LYS A 140 -2.61 2.70 -8.28
N ARG A 141 -2.84 3.90 -7.73
CA ARG A 141 -1.79 4.84 -7.32
C ARG A 141 -1.87 5.30 -5.85
N GLY A 142 -3.02 5.04 -5.22
CA GLY A 142 -3.31 5.36 -3.83
C GLY A 142 -3.82 4.15 -3.06
N PHE A 143 -3.54 4.14 -1.75
CA PHE A 143 -3.84 3.01 -0.86
C PHE A 143 -4.34 3.53 0.49
N CYS A 144 -5.41 2.97 1.02
CA CYS A 144 -5.66 3.05 2.44
C CYS A 144 -4.78 2.01 3.15
N LEU A 145 -3.99 2.47 4.12
CA LEU A 145 -3.16 1.60 4.94
C LEU A 145 -3.95 1.18 6.17
N ASP A 146 -4.19 -0.12 6.29
CA ASP A 146 -4.86 -0.70 7.46
C ASP A 146 -4.21 -2.02 7.89
N ASP A 147 -4.57 -2.46 9.09
CA ASP A 147 -4.19 -3.74 9.65
C ASP A 147 -5.08 -4.86 9.12
N SER A 148 -5.12 -5.11 7.81
CA SER A 148 -6.07 -6.07 7.20
C SER A 148 -6.15 -7.41 7.96
N GLU A 149 -5.01 -8.09 8.15
CA GLU A 149 -4.93 -9.35 8.90
C GLU A 149 -3.56 -9.57 9.57
N PRO A 150 -3.47 -10.37 10.65
CA PRO A 150 -2.19 -10.74 11.25
C PRO A 150 -1.34 -11.54 10.27
N PHE A 151 -0.04 -11.24 10.21
CA PHE A 151 0.91 -11.91 9.33
C PHE A 151 1.95 -12.73 10.09
N LEU A 152 2.57 -12.15 11.12
CA LEU A 152 3.61 -12.84 11.88
C LEU A 152 3.02 -13.88 12.86
N PRO A 153 3.72 -15.01 13.09
CA PRO A 153 3.27 -16.01 14.06
C PRO A 153 3.15 -15.43 15.47
N GLY A 154 2.05 -15.72 16.15
CA GLY A 154 1.84 -15.31 17.55
C GLY A 154 1.33 -13.89 17.73
N VAL A 155 1.11 -13.13 16.65
CA VAL A 155 0.40 -11.84 16.70
C VAL A 155 -1.07 -12.09 17.04
N ASP A 156 -1.59 -11.35 18.02
CA ASP A 156 -3.00 -11.42 18.40
C ASP A 156 -3.88 -10.78 17.31
N ALA A 157 -4.89 -11.51 16.82
CA ALA A 157 -5.84 -10.98 15.84
C ALA A 157 -6.71 -9.82 16.37
N GLN A 158 -6.66 -9.49 17.66
CA GLN A 158 -7.30 -8.34 18.27
C GLN A 158 -6.34 -7.17 18.54
N SER A 159 -5.06 -7.28 18.16
CA SER A 159 -4.04 -6.24 18.36
C SER A 159 -4.03 -5.13 17.30
N TRP A 160 -4.98 -5.13 16.35
CA TRP A 160 -5.03 -4.09 15.32
C TRP A 160 -5.13 -2.68 15.93
N VAL A 161 -4.47 -1.72 15.28
CA VAL A 161 -4.40 -0.30 15.64
C VAL A 161 -5.00 0.56 14.52
N TYR A 162 -4.83 0.16 13.26
CA TYR A 162 -5.19 0.92 12.07
C TYR A 162 -6.34 0.26 11.30
N ARG A 163 -7.52 0.90 11.31
CA ARG A 163 -8.75 0.36 10.67
C ARG A 163 -9.62 1.43 10.01
N SER A 164 -9.22 2.69 10.06
CA SER A 164 -10.03 3.80 9.54
C SER A 164 -9.23 4.60 8.53
N CYS A 165 -9.68 4.57 7.28
CA CYS A 165 -9.09 5.33 6.19
C CYS A 165 -9.44 6.82 6.23
N GLY A 166 -10.36 7.24 7.12
CA GLY A 166 -10.89 8.61 7.17
C GLY A 166 -11.72 8.99 5.95
N THR A 167 -12.55 10.03 6.09
CA THR A 167 -13.34 10.64 5.01
C THR A 167 -13.25 12.17 5.13
N LEU A 168 -13.85 12.91 4.20
CA LEU A 168 -13.91 14.38 4.30
C LEU A 168 -14.57 14.91 5.59
N THR A 169 -15.31 14.07 6.31
CA THR A 169 -16.05 14.46 7.51
C THR A 169 -15.76 13.58 8.74
N GLU A 170 -14.96 12.53 8.58
CA GLU A 170 -14.67 11.57 9.64
C GLU A 170 -13.16 11.34 9.75
N HIS A 171 -12.63 11.45 10.96
CA HIS A 171 -11.22 11.21 11.24
C HIS A 171 -10.82 9.76 10.94
N GLY A 172 -9.62 9.60 10.40
CA GLY A 172 -8.97 8.30 10.18
C GLY A 172 -7.90 7.99 11.21
N ASN A 173 -7.25 6.85 11.01
CA ASN A 173 -5.96 6.51 11.59
C ASN A 173 -5.35 5.42 10.71
N GLN A 174 -4.52 5.83 9.74
CA GLN A 174 -3.88 4.93 8.79
C GLN A 174 -2.47 4.54 9.24
N GLY A 175 -2.09 3.31 8.89
CA GLY A 175 -0.81 2.72 9.24
C GLY A 175 -0.83 1.20 9.11
N VAL A 176 0.28 0.56 9.45
CA VAL A 176 0.37 -0.91 9.54
C VAL A 176 1.14 -1.31 10.80
N HIS A 177 0.47 -2.00 11.70
CA HIS A 177 0.98 -2.47 12.99
C HIS A 177 2.07 -3.52 12.78
N ALA A 178 3.06 -3.54 13.68
CA ALA A 178 4.11 -4.54 13.66
C ALA A 178 3.50 -5.96 13.68
N GLY A 179 3.88 -6.77 12.69
CA GLY A 179 3.39 -8.13 12.51
C GLY A 179 2.03 -8.27 11.81
N TRP A 180 1.41 -7.17 11.37
CA TRP A 180 0.23 -7.18 10.50
C TRP A 180 0.59 -6.94 9.04
N THR A 181 -0.37 -7.16 8.14
CA THR A 181 -0.26 -6.79 6.74
C THR A 181 -1.44 -5.93 6.33
N ASP A 182 -1.16 -4.93 5.50
CA ASP A 182 -2.16 -4.34 4.61
C ASP A 182 -2.38 -5.31 3.43
N LEU A 183 -3.64 -5.63 3.13
CA LEU A 183 -4.01 -6.63 2.14
C LEU A 183 -5.00 -6.06 1.12
N TYR A 184 -4.51 -5.98 -0.12
CA TYR A 184 -5.31 -5.69 -1.28
C TYR A 184 -5.66 -6.96 -2.06
N VAL A 185 -6.85 -7.50 -1.80
CA VAL A 185 -7.34 -8.73 -2.45
C VAL A 185 -7.70 -8.50 -3.92
N ARG A 186 -7.51 -9.54 -4.75
CA ARG A 186 -7.73 -9.51 -6.21
C ARG A 186 -9.12 -9.09 -6.67
N THR A 187 -10.13 -9.18 -5.80
CA THR A 187 -11.51 -8.83 -6.10
C THR A 187 -11.79 -7.33 -5.95
N LEU A 188 -10.86 -6.56 -5.40
CA LEU A 188 -11.04 -5.12 -5.25
C LEU A 188 -11.05 -4.41 -6.62
N PRO A 189 -11.84 -3.33 -6.76
CA PRO A 189 -11.75 -2.44 -7.90
C PRO A 189 -10.34 -1.89 -8.10
N GLY A 190 -9.90 -1.80 -9.36
CA GLY A 190 -8.55 -1.35 -9.73
C GLY A 190 -7.39 -2.28 -9.36
N GLN A 191 -7.65 -3.42 -8.71
CA GLN A 191 -6.61 -4.38 -8.32
C GLN A 191 -6.26 -5.33 -9.49
N TYR A 192 -5.77 -4.77 -10.59
CA TYR A 192 -5.38 -5.50 -11.80
C TYR A 192 -4.53 -4.67 -12.76
N PHE A 193 -3.90 -5.35 -13.71
CA PHE A 193 -3.40 -4.76 -14.96
C PHE A 193 -4.48 -4.84 -16.04
N VAL A 194 -4.68 -3.75 -16.79
CA VAL A 194 -5.49 -3.74 -18.02
C VAL A 194 -4.57 -4.17 -19.16
N LEU A 195 -4.83 -5.33 -19.77
CA LEU A 195 -3.92 -5.95 -20.74
C LEU A 195 -4.15 -5.44 -22.18
N ASP A 196 -5.33 -4.90 -22.44
CA ASP A 196 -5.76 -4.39 -23.75
C ASP A 196 -5.85 -2.85 -23.82
N ASP A 197 -5.25 -2.16 -22.84
CA ASP A 197 -5.18 -0.70 -22.85
C ASP A 197 -4.31 -0.23 -24.03
N PRO A 198 -4.85 0.55 -24.99
CA PRO A 198 -4.09 1.05 -26.12
C PRO A 198 -2.93 1.98 -25.73
N ALA A 199 -2.98 2.61 -24.54
CA ALA A 199 -1.90 3.42 -24.00
C ALA A 199 -0.77 2.59 -23.38
N GLN A 200 -1.03 1.32 -23.03
CA GLN A 200 -0.06 0.37 -22.46
C GLN A 200 -0.29 -1.03 -23.04
N PRO A 201 0.03 -1.24 -24.33
CA PRO A 201 -0.25 -2.53 -24.99
C PRO A 201 0.47 -3.67 -24.26
N THR A 202 -0.27 -4.74 -23.92
CA THR A 202 0.28 -5.92 -23.25
C THR A 202 0.05 -7.17 -24.11
N PRO A 203 0.95 -7.48 -25.07
CA PRO A 203 0.83 -8.68 -25.89
C PRO A 203 1.00 -9.98 -25.05
N PRO A 204 0.60 -11.14 -25.61
CA PRO A 204 0.94 -12.44 -25.05
C PRO A 204 2.45 -12.66 -24.95
N GLY A 205 2.89 -13.47 -23.98
CA GLY A 205 4.30 -13.78 -23.78
C GLY A 205 4.68 -14.03 -22.33
N GLU A 206 5.99 -14.05 -22.07
CA GLU A 206 6.55 -14.22 -20.74
C GLU A 206 6.68 -12.86 -20.05
N TYR A 207 6.29 -12.78 -18.77
CA TYR A 207 6.30 -11.55 -18.00
C TYR A 207 6.81 -11.79 -16.58
N LEU A 208 7.31 -10.74 -15.93
CA LEU A 208 7.39 -10.63 -14.49
C LEU A 208 6.31 -9.69 -13.98
N ILE A 209 5.46 -10.15 -13.05
CA ILE A 209 4.79 -9.23 -12.13
C ILE A 209 5.84 -8.79 -11.12
N ARG A 210 6.05 -7.49 -10.96
CA ARG A 210 6.89 -6.90 -9.91
C ARG A 210 6.03 -5.99 -9.04
N ILE A 211 6.09 -6.24 -7.75
CA ILE A 211 5.42 -5.43 -6.74
C ILE A 211 6.52 -4.83 -5.87
N THR A 212 6.48 -3.51 -5.70
CA THR A 212 7.37 -2.78 -4.79
C THR A 212 6.52 -2.03 -3.77
N VAL A 213 6.68 -2.33 -2.49
CA VAL A 213 6.11 -1.54 -1.38
C VAL A 213 7.07 -0.42 -0.99
N ASN A 214 6.55 0.73 -0.60
CA ASN A 214 7.30 1.97 -0.33
C ASN A 214 8.46 2.22 -1.33
N PRO A 215 8.18 2.22 -2.65
CA PRO A 215 9.18 2.42 -3.68
C PRO A 215 9.90 3.76 -3.53
N PRO A 216 11.15 3.88 -4.00
CA PRO A 216 11.78 5.19 -4.15
C PRO A 216 11.05 6.00 -5.22
N TYR A 217 10.82 7.29 -4.97
CA TYR A 217 10.25 8.19 -5.96
C TYR A 217 10.99 9.53 -6.00
N LEU A 218 10.83 10.21 -7.14
CA LEU A 218 11.18 11.61 -7.30
C LEU A 218 9.90 12.42 -7.15
N PRO A 219 9.78 13.29 -6.13
CA PRO A 219 8.57 14.05 -5.88
C PRO A 219 8.38 15.10 -6.98
N ASP A 220 7.13 15.29 -7.42
CA ASP A 220 6.75 16.46 -8.19
C ASP A 220 6.40 17.67 -7.28
N SER A 221 5.86 18.75 -7.85
CA SER A 221 5.52 19.97 -7.10
C SER A 221 4.41 19.80 -6.05
N THR A 222 3.70 18.68 -6.07
CA THR A 222 2.55 18.36 -5.22
C THR A 222 2.81 17.17 -4.30
N ASP A 223 3.98 16.53 -4.42
CA ASP A 223 4.34 15.37 -3.63
C ASP A 223 5.14 15.77 -2.38
N ALA A 224 4.77 15.17 -1.25
CA ALA A 224 5.60 15.22 -0.05
C ALA A 224 6.86 14.37 -0.22
N CYS A 225 7.87 14.61 0.61
CA CYS A 225 9.08 13.78 0.73
C CYS A 225 9.44 13.65 2.22
N PRO A 226 8.69 12.86 3.00
CA PRO A 226 8.86 12.81 4.44
C PRO A 226 10.19 12.14 4.83
N VAL A 227 10.67 11.20 4.02
CA VAL A 227 11.93 10.49 4.23
C VAL A 227 12.77 10.54 2.96
N ARG A 228 14.09 10.71 3.13
CA ARG A 228 15.07 10.52 2.07
C ARG A 228 15.92 9.30 2.39
N ASP A 229 16.05 8.39 1.43
CA ASP A 229 16.95 7.25 1.57
C ASP A 229 18.42 7.63 1.32
N GLU A 230 19.32 6.67 1.49
CA GLU A 230 20.76 6.87 1.33
C GLU A 230 21.17 7.29 -0.09
N GLN A 231 20.33 6.97 -1.08
CA GLN A 231 20.50 7.34 -2.48
C GLN A 231 19.78 8.65 -2.84
N ASN A 232 19.24 9.36 -1.84
CA ASN A 232 18.55 10.63 -1.94
C ASN A 232 17.20 10.58 -2.71
N PHE A 233 16.62 9.39 -2.88
CA PHE A 233 15.24 9.25 -3.32
C PHE A 233 14.28 9.48 -2.14
N CYS A 234 13.07 9.96 -2.45
CA CYS A 234 12.03 10.08 -1.45
C CYS A 234 11.40 8.72 -1.16
N ARG A 235 11.03 8.52 0.10
CA ARG A 235 10.25 7.40 0.62
C ARG A 235 9.09 7.97 1.42
N VAL A 236 7.93 7.34 1.32
CA VAL A 236 6.76 7.80 2.07
C VAL A 236 6.80 7.30 3.51
N LEU A 237 7.38 6.13 3.75
CA LEU A 237 7.56 5.57 5.08
C LEU A 237 9.04 5.41 5.45
N ARG A 238 9.36 5.61 6.71
CA ARG A 238 10.68 5.26 7.26
C ARG A 238 10.69 3.78 7.59
N GLU A 239 11.73 3.08 7.17
CA GLU A 239 11.90 1.65 7.44
C GLU A 239 13.31 1.34 7.94
N SER A 240 13.48 0.20 8.61
CA SER A 240 14.79 -0.33 8.98
C SER A 240 15.56 -0.90 7.79
N SER A 241 14.86 -1.33 6.73
CA SER A 241 15.42 -1.79 5.47
C SER A 241 14.52 -1.37 4.31
N TYR A 242 15.12 -1.09 3.15
CA TYR A 242 14.40 -0.89 1.89
C TYR A 242 14.74 -1.98 0.85
N THR A 243 15.51 -2.99 1.26
CA THR A 243 16.13 -3.97 0.35
C THR A 243 15.24 -5.17 0.04
N ASP A 244 14.20 -5.37 0.85
CA ASP A 244 13.25 -6.47 0.88
C ASP A 244 11.82 -6.05 0.48
N ASN A 245 11.67 -4.79 0.05
CA ASN A 245 10.43 -4.17 -0.40
C ASN A 245 9.90 -4.68 -1.75
N VAL A 246 10.56 -5.65 -2.39
CA VAL A 246 10.24 -6.10 -3.75
C VAL A 246 9.94 -7.59 -3.79
N ALA A 247 8.83 -7.96 -4.43
CA ALA A 247 8.60 -9.33 -4.90
C ALA A 247 8.42 -9.36 -6.41
N THR A 248 8.94 -10.42 -7.04
CA THR A 248 8.74 -10.69 -8.47
C THR A 248 8.19 -12.09 -8.70
N LEU A 249 7.22 -12.22 -9.60
CA LEU A 249 6.63 -13.49 -10.01
C LEU A 249 6.67 -13.59 -11.54
N ARG A 250 7.26 -14.67 -12.06
CA ARG A 250 7.19 -14.98 -13.49
C ARG A 250 5.83 -15.59 -13.85
N ILE A 251 5.23 -15.10 -14.92
CA ILE A 251 3.98 -15.61 -15.48
C ILE A 251 4.07 -15.70 -17.01
N THR A 252 3.19 -16.49 -17.60
CA THR A 252 2.94 -16.52 -19.03
C THR A 252 1.56 -15.92 -19.30
N LEU A 253 1.50 -14.85 -20.08
CA LEU A 253 0.25 -14.34 -20.62
C LEU A 253 -0.09 -15.15 -21.88
N PRO A 254 -1.21 -15.89 -21.90
CA PRO A 254 -1.62 -16.63 -23.08
C PRO A 254 -2.12 -15.67 -24.17
N ASP A 255 -2.34 -16.20 -25.37
CA ASP A 255 -3.10 -15.50 -26.40
C ASP A 255 -4.51 -15.12 -25.89
N PRO A 256 -5.11 -14.01 -26.38
CA PRO A 256 -6.46 -13.58 -25.98
C PRO A 256 -7.56 -14.57 -26.36
#